data_AF-A0A2G8L5G2-F1
#
_entry.id   AF-A0A2G8L5G2-F1
#
_cell.length_a   1.000
_cell.length_b   1.000
_cell.length_c   1.000
_cell.angle_alpha   90.00
_cell.angle_beta   90.00
_cell.angle_gamma   90.00
#
_symmetry.space_group_name_H-M   'P 1'
#
loop_
_entity.id
_entity.type
_entity.pdbx_description
1 polymer ?
#
loop_
_entity_poly.entity_id
_entity_poly.type
_entity_poly.pdbx_seq_one_letter_code
_entity_poly.pdbx_strand_id
1 'polypeptide(L)'
;MTSNSAGSSGTKVSSTQMMLKEVEQALSILDDKKLSAAHPTFVQAQESLRRHVCEQTRTRLTDLDKVAAELAKDSSAPGQSQVILDFLLFLMSRNPVTFTSNMSSDSEQKNLLDFQICKDLDKWLLARLLHILTDFQCKSIHLKVCDVIWICNIFSEKFNHGAIEILEEPVVLEVFPWQPDQSNRPASQEGSFDFTAVFAESKPVTLEHLSSCYLLQFNMSNILKKMVQDGGIFLAKHTGFLWALLCCQLEQGHLPIKEVSLHLMGSLLEQGNNPPVELQEYFADLLVGSLNLILVSHQDDPFVEVQEDFEESLARCLDALFIETSTGKPSICSMQSLLEMLLEVIAETIPQNGLDSV
;
A
#
# COMPACT_ATOMS: atom_id res chain seq x y z
N MET A 1 -8.70 35.35 62.55
CA MET A 1 -8.88 33.88 62.56
C MET A 1 -9.24 33.47 61.15
N THR A 2 -8.25 32.92 60.47
CA THR A 2 -8.29 32.33 59.13
C THR A 2 -8.92 30.95 59.19
N SER A 3 -9.84 30.65 58.28
CA SER A 3 -10.26 29.27 57.96
C SER A 3 -10.18 29.05 56.44
N ASN A 4 -9.05 28.48 56.01
CA ASN A 4 -8.95 27.46 54.95
C ASN A 4 -9.89 26.28 55.30
N SER A 5 -10.35 25.36 54.46
CA SER A 5 -10.08 24.77 53.13
C SER A 5 -11.38 23.96 52.80
N ALA A 6 -11.69 23.40 51.64
CA ALA A 6 -10.87 22.81 50.60
C ALA A 6 -11.68 22.81 49.28
N GLY A 7 -11.14 23.48 48.25
CA GLY A 7 -11.54 23.25 46.88
C GLY A 7 -10.82 21.99 46.39
N SER A 8 -11.59 20.92 46.18
CA SER A 8 -11.13 19.73 45.45
C SER A 8 -10.81 20.13 44.01
N SER A 9 -9.53 20.31 43.73
CA SER A 9 -9.01 20.41 42.37
C SER A 9 -8.99 19.01 41.75
N GLY A 10 -10.14 18.55 41.27
CA GLY A 10 -10.20 17.36 40.42
C GLY A 10 -9.52 17.65 39.10
N THR A 11 -8.31 17.12 38.92
CA THR A 11 -7.56 17.14 37.67
C THR A 11 -8.41 16.41 36.62
N LYS A 12 -9.09 17.17 35.74
CA LYS A 12 -9.75 16.60 34.55
C LYS A 12 -8.66 16.05 33.64
N VAL A 13 -8.38 14.75 33.76
CA VAL A 13 -7.62 14.00 32.76
C VAL A 13 -8.34 14.20 31.43
N SER A 14 -7.64 14.72 30.43
CA SER A 14 -8.25 14.97 29.12
C SER A 14 -8.71 13.63 28.51
N SER A 15 -9.84 13.62 27.79
CA SER A 15 -10.38 12.41 27.13
C SER A 15 -9.32 11.68 26.28
N THR A 16 -8.37 12.42 25.71
CA THR A 16 -7.24 11.88 24.93
C THR A 16 -6.22 11.13 25.80
N GLN A 17 -5.95 11.59 27.01
CA GLN A 17 -5.05 10.91 27.96
C GLN A 17 -5.66 9.63 28.52
N MET A 18 -7.00 9.57 28.59
CA MET A 18 -7.73 8.37 29.01
C MET A 18 -7.66 7.30 27.92
N MET A 19 -7.90 7.67 26.65
CA MET A 19 -7.77 6.75 25.51
C MET A 19 -6.35 6.21 25.32
N LEU A 20 -5.32 7.04 25.53
CA LEU A 20 -3.92 6.58 25.42
C LEU A 20 -3.58 5.51 26.47
N LYS A 21 -4.05 5.70 27.71
CA LYS A 21 -3.86 4.71 28.78
C LYS A 21 -4.58 3.39 28.50
N GLU A 22 -5.77 3.45 27.91
CA GLU A 22 -6.52 2.25 27.51
C GLU A 22 -5.80 1.48 26.41
N VAL A 23 -5.22 2.18 25.43
CA VAL A 23 -4.39 1.58 24.37
C VAL A 23 -3.12 0.95 24.94
N GLU A 24 -2.39 1.66 25.80
CA GLU A 24 -1.18 1.15 26.46
C GLU A 24 -1.48 -0.10 27.29
N GLN A 25 -2.58 -0.10 28.04
CA GLN A 25 -3.03 -1.24 28.83
C GLN A 25 -3.39 -2.43 27.94
N ALA A 26 -4.14 -2.20 26.85
CA ALA A 26 -4.51 -3.25 25.91
C ALA A 26 -3.27 -3.88 25.25
N LEU A 27 -2.29 -3.07 24.83
CA LEU A 27 -1.02 -3.54 24.29
C LEU A 27 -0.24 -4.37 25.31
N SER A 28 -0.16 -3.92 26.56
CA SER A 28 0.51 -4.68 27.62
C SER A 28 -0.14 -6.04 27.88
N ILE A 29 -1.47 -6.15 27.72
CA ILE A 29 -2.20 -7.41 27.86
C ILE A 29 -1.89 -8.34 26.68
N LEU A 30 -1.87 -7.82 25.45
CA LEU A 30 -1.58 -8.62 24.25
C LEU A 30 -0.12 -9.06 24.16
N ASP A 31 0.80 -8.33 24.79
CA ASP A 31 2.22 -8.70 24.87
C ASP A 31 2.51 -9.79 25.94
N ASP A 32 1.53 -10.11 26.81
CA ASP A 32 1.70 -11.13 27.84
C ASP A 32 1.58 -12.55 27.25
N LYS A 33 2.74 -13.17 27.02
CA LYS A 33 2.89 -14.53 26.50
C LYS A 33 2.24 -15.62 27.36
N LYS A 34 1.78 -15.32 28.58
CA LYS A 34 1.08 -16.28 29.45
C LYS A 34 -0.41 -16.35 29.17
N LEU A 35 -0.99 -15.35 28.52
CA LEU A 35 -2.40 -15.31 28.16
C LEU A 35 -2.61 -16.04 26.83
N SER A 36 -3.51 -17.03 26.85
CA SER A 36 -3.96 -17.68 25.62
C SER A 36 -4.80 -16.70 24.78
N ALA A 37 -4.73 -16.82 23.45
CA ALA A 37 -5.55 -16.04 22.53
C ALA A 37 -7.08 -16.23 22.74
N ALA A 38 -7.48 -17.34 23.36
CA ALA A 38 -8.86 -17.62 23.73
C ALA A 38 -9.27 -17.00 25.10
N HIS A 39 -8.33 -16.40 25.84
CA HIS A 39 -8.63 -15.86 27.16
C HIS A 39 -9.51 -14.60 27.06
N PRO A 40 -10.57 -14.45 27.86
CA PRO A 40 -11.50 -13.31 27.77
C PRO A 40 -10.82 -11.93 27.82
N THR A 41 -9.82 -11.77 28.69
CA THR A 41 -9.03 -10.53 28.80
C THR A 41 -8.22 -10.22 27.53
N PHE A 42 -7.72 -11.25 26.84
CA PHE A 42 -6.99 -11.08 25.58
C PHE A 42 -7.94 -10.62 24.48
N VAL A 43 -9.09 -11.28 24.35
CA VAL A 43 -10.14 -10.91 23.39
C VAL A 43 -10.65 -9.48 23.64
N GLN A 44 -10.88 -9.10 24.89
CA GLN A 44 -11.32 -7.75 25.25
C GLN A 44 -10.27 -6.68 24.90
N ALA A 45 -8.98 -6.97 25.11
CA ALA A 45 -7.89 -6.07 24.72
C ALA A 45 -7.82 -5.89 23.19
N GLN A 46 -8.01 -6.98 22.44
CA GLN A 46 -8.04 -6.98 20.98
C GLN A 46 -9.21 -6.16 20.43
N GLU A 47 -10.42 -6.38 20.95
CA GLU A 47 -11.61 -5.57 20.60
C GLU A 47 -11.42 -4.08 20.93
N SER A 48 -10.78 -3.78 22.07
CA SER A 48 -10.49 -2.40 22.47
C SER A 48 -9.58 -1.69 21.47
N LEU A 49 -8.51 -2.35 21.02
CA LEU A 49 -7.61 -1.80 20.01
C LEU A 49 -8.28 -1.65 18.65
N ARG A 50 -9.03 -2.67 18.19
CA ARG A 50 -9.80 -2.58 16.94
C ARG A 50 -10.79 -1.41 16.96
N ARG A 51 -11.50 -1.23 18.08
CA ARG A 51 -12.40 -0.08 18.28
C ARG A 51 -11.65 1.24 18.18
N HIS A 52 -10.51 1.35 18.86
CA HIS A 52 -9.71 2.57 18.83
C HIS A 52 -9.21 2.89 17.41
N VAL A 53 -8.74 1.89 16.67
CA VAL A 53 -8.34 2.02 15.27
C VAL A 53 -9.51 2.51 14.41
N CYS A 54 -10.69 1.90 14.53
CA CYS A 54 -11.88 2.33 13.80
C CYS A 54 -12.22 3.80 14.09
N GLU A 55 -12.27 4.18 15.36
CA GLU A 55 -12.67 5.53 15.77
C GLU A 55 -11.67 6.60 15.31
N GLN A 56 -10.38 6.35 15.47
CA GLN A 56 -9.34 7.30 15.07
C GLN A 56 -9.24 7.42 13.55
N THR A 57 -9.26 6.30 12.82
CA THR A 57 -9.26 6.31 11.35
C THR A 57 -10.50 7.01 10.81
N ARG A 58 -11.68 6.74 11.40
CA ARG A 58 -12.92 7.41 11.02
C ARG A 58 -12.83 8.92 11.21
N THR A 59 -12.34 9.35 12.37
CA THR A 59 -12.31 10.77 12.74
C THR A 59 -11.26 11.55 11.94
N ARG A 60 -10.13 10.91 11.59
CA ARG A 60 -8.92 11.62 11.12
C ARG A 60 -8.54 11.35 9.67
N LEU A 61 -9.05 10.27 9.06
CA LEU A 61 -8.63 9.81 7.72
C LEU A 61 -9.81 9.69 6.74
N THR A 62 -11.05 9.92 7.16
CA THR A 62 -12.23 9.76 6.28
C THR A 62 -12.57 11.02 5.49
N ASP A 63 -12.32 12.21 6.06
CA ASP A 63 -12.64 13.50 5.44
C ASP A 63 -11.38 14.10 4.80
N LEU A 64 -11.25 13.94 3.48
CA LEU A 64 -10.04 14.32 2.74
C LEU A 64 -9.79 15.82 2.76
N ASP A 65 -10.83 16.65 2.74
CA ASP A 65 -10.69 18.10 2.86
C ASP A 65 -10.06 18.48 4.20
N LYS A 66 -10.46 17.81 5.29
CA LYS A 66 -9.84 18.01 6.60
C LYS A 66 -8.40 17.53 6.65
N VAL A 67 -8.09 16.39 6.03
CA VAL A 67 -6.72 15.86 5.94
C VAL A 67 -5.84 16.85 5.16
N ALA A 68 -6.27 17.27 3.98
CA ALA A 68 -5.58 18.25 3.15
C ALA A 68 -5.38 19.57 3.88
N ALA A 69 -6.42 20.11 4.52
CA ALA A 69 -6.33 21.34 5.30
C ALA A 69 -5.42 21.22 6.52
N GLU A 70 -5.25 20.02 7.09
CA GLU A 70 -4.26 19.77 8.13
C GLU A 70 -2.84 19.77 7.57
N LEU A 71 -2.63 19.08 6.45
CA LEU A 71 -1.32 18.95 5.80
C LEU A 71 -0.82 20.27 5.21
N ALA A 72 -1.72 21.17 4.80
CA ALA A 72 -1.39 22.50 4.30
C ALA A 72 -0.92 23.46 5.39
N LYS A 73 -1.04 23.11 6.69
CA LYS A 73 -0.55 23.96 7.77
C LYS A 73 0.95 23.77 7.93
N ASP A 74 1.70 24.86 7.79
CA ASP A 74 3.11 24.92 8.17
C ASP A 74 3.26 24.82 9.70
N SER A 75 3.26 23.58 10.19
CA SER A 75 3.43 23.23 11.59
C SER A 75 4.70 22.41 11.75
N SER A 76 5.54 22.76 12.73
CA SER A 76 6.70 21.94 13.10
C SER A 76 6.31 20.61 13.76
N ALA A 77 5.05 20.48 14.20
CA ALA A 77 4.53 19.25 14.79
C ALA A 77 3.75 18.42 13.75
N PRO A 78 3.86 17.08 13.79
CA PRO A 78 3.15 16.21 12.86
C PRO A 78 1.64 16.38 13.02
N GLY A 79 0.95 16.41 11.88
CA GLY A 79 -0.50 16.42 11.82
C GLY A 79 -1.12 15.18 12.46
N GLN A 80 -2.36 15.26 12.91
CA GLN A 80 -3.08 14.12 13.47
C GLN A 80 -3.26 12.97 12.48
N SER A 81 -3.38 13.25 11.18
CA SER A 81 -3.43 12.26 10.11
C SER A 81 -2.10 11.51 9.98
N GLN A 82 -0.96 12.18 10.20
CA GLN A 82 0.34 11.51 10.24
C GLN A 82 0.48 10.64 11.50
N VAL A 83 0.07 11.17 12.66
CA VAL A 83 0.15 10.45 13.95
C VAL A 83 -0.65 9.15 13.92
N ILE A 84 -1.85 9.13 13.33
CA ILE A 84 -2.64 7.90 13.22
C ILE A 84 -2.02 6.89 12.26
N LEU A 85 -1.41 7.34 11.15
CA LEU A 85 -0.68 6.44 10.25
C LEU A 85 0.54 5.81 10.95
N ASP A 86 1.30 6.60 11.70
CA ASP A 86 2.42 6.08 12.52
C ASP A 86 1.95 5.08 13.58
N PHE A 87 0.80 5.35 14.19
CA PHE A 87 0.18 4.42 15.14
C PHE A 87 -0.25 3.11 14.45
N LEU A 88 -0.86 3.19 13.26
CA LEU A 88 -1.25 2.01 12.48
C LEU A 88 -0.03 1.16 12.10
N LEU A 89 1.04 1.79 11.60
CA LEU A 89 2.32 1.12 11.33
C LEU A 89 2.84 0.43 12.59
N PHE A 90 2.93 1.16 13.70
CA PHE A 90 3.40 0.63 14.97
C PHE A 90 2.59 -0.58 15.43
N LEU A 91 1.25 -0.49 15.40
CA LEU A 91 0.38 -1.58 15.81
C LEU A 91 0.58 -2.82 14.94
N MET A 92 0.64 -2.66 13.62
CA MET A 92 0.73 -3.80 12.72
C MET A 92 2.11 -4.45 12.73
N SER A 93 3.18 -3.67 12.90
CA SER A 93 4.53 -4.23 13.07
C SER A 93 4.71 -4.94 14.40
N ARG A 94 4.13 -4.41 15.49
CA ARG A 94 4.35 -4.93 16.84
C ARG A 94 3.35 -6.02 17.24
N ASN A 95 2.08 -5.86 16.89
CA ASN A 95 0.99 -6.73 17.32
C ASN A 95 0.01 -7.01 16.17
N PRO A 96 0.45 -7.75 15.14
CA PRO A 96 -0.39 -8.08 13.98
C PRO A 96 -1.63 -8.89 14.36
N VAL A 97 -1.59 -9.57 15.52
CA VAL A 97 -2.72 -10.34 16.05
C VAL A 97 -3.97 -9.47 16.25
N THR A 98 -3.82 -8.16 16.46
CA THR A 98 -4.96 -7.22 16.50
C THR A 98 -5.85 -7.33 15.27
N PHE A 99 -5.28 -7.66 14.10
CA PHE A 99 -5.97 -7.74 12.81
C PHE A 99 -6.22 -9.19 12.35
N THR A 100 -5.80 -10.19 13.13
CA THR A 100 -6.07 -11.60 12.80
C THR A 100 -7.16 -12.19 13.68
N SER A 101 -7.80 -13.25 13.18
CA SER A 101 -8.83 -13.96 13.94
C SER A 101 -8.23 -15.04 14.85
N ASN A 102 -8.75 -15.14 16.07
CA ASN A 102 -8.37 -16.20 17.00
C ASN A 102 -9.23 -17.43 16.75
N MET A 103 -8.80 -18.31 15.84
CA MET A 103 -9.46 -19.60 15.62
C MET A 103 -9.21 -20.52 16.82
N SER A 104 -10.06 -20.42 17.85
CA SER A 104 -10.07 -21.36 18.99
C SER A 104 -11.00 -22.54 18.72
N SER A 105 -10.84 -23.69 19.39
CA SER A 105 -11.70 -24.86 19.18
C SER A 105 -13.12 -24.73 19.74
N ASP A 106 -13.40 -23.70 20.55
CA ASP A 106 -14.47 -23.80 21.56
C ASP A 106 -15.83 -23.20 21.18
N SER A 107 -15.97 -22.57 20.00
CA SER A 107 -17.29 -22.37 19.37
C SER A 107 -17.15 -21.87 17.93
N GLU A 108 -17.48 -22.71 16.94
CA GLU A 108 -17.37 -22.39 15.51
C GLU A 108 -18.05 -21.04 15.17
N GLN A 109 -19.20 -20.73 15.77
CA GLN A 109 -19.96 -19.52 15.43
C GLN A 109 -19.35 -18.21 15.92
N LYS A 110 -18.67 -18.19 17.08
CA LYS A 110 -17.96 -16.99 17.55
C LYS A 110 -16.67 -16.77 16.77
N ASN A 111 -15.97 -17.84 16.42
CA ASN A 111 -14.77 -17.76 15.59
C ASN A 111 -15.11 -17.24 14.19
N LEU A 112 -16.25 -17.67 13.61
CA LEU A 112 -16.74 -17.17 12.33
C LEU A 112 -17.06 -15.67 12.38
N LEU A 113 -17.68 -15.19 13.47
CA LEU A 113 -17.99 -13.77 13.65
C LEU A 113 -16.71 -12.93 13.80
N ASP A 114 -15.77 -13.35 14.65
CA ASP A 114 -14.49 -12.66 14.84
C ASP A 114 -13.66 -12.63 13.55
N PHE A 115 -13.63 -13.74 12.81
CA PHE A 115 -13.02 -13.81 11.48
C PHE A 115 -13.63 -12.83 10.49
N GLN A 116 -14.96 -12.73 10.47
CA GLN A 116 -15.66 -11.80 9.60
C GLN A 116 -15.38 -10.34 10.00
N ILE A 117 -15.33 -10.02 11.30
CA ILE A 117 -14.95 -8.69 11.81
C ILE A 117 -13.54 -8.31 11.35
N CYS A 118 -12.56 -9.21 11.45
CA CYS A 118 -11.19 -8.94 10.99
C CYS A 118 -11.16 -8.67 9.49
N LYS A 119 -11.81 -9.54 8.71
CA LYS A 119 -11.89 -9.42 7.25
C LYS A 119 -12.54 -8.10 6.83
N ASP A 120 -13.60 -7.68 7.52
CA ASP A 120 -14.30 -6.44 7.21
C ASP A 120 -13.51 -5.21 7.68
N LEU A 121 -12.80 -5.29 8.80
CA LEU A 121 -11.89 -4.25 9.27
C LEU A 121 -10.78 -3.99 8.25
N ASP A 122 -10.13 -5.05 7.73
CA ASP A 122 -9.06 -4.94 6.75
C ASP A 122 -9.54 -4.24 5.47
N LYS A 123 -10.70 -4.67 4.95
CA LYS A 123 -11.31 -4.07 3.76
C LYS A 123 -11.70 -2.60 4.00
N TRP A 124 -12.30 -2.33 5.14
CA TRP A 124 -12.76 -1.00 5.53
C TRP A 124 -11.60 -0.01 5.67
N LEU A 125 -10.48 -0.47 6.24
CA LEU A 125 -9.25 0.29 6.39
C LEU A 125 -8.60 0.51 5.02
N LEU A 126 -8.46 -0.56 4.23
CA LEU A 126 -7.90 -0.50 2.88
C LEU A 126 -8.64 0.50 2.00
N ALA A 127 -9.97 0.47 1.98
CA ALA A 127 -10.78 1.41 1.19
C ALA A 127 -10.47 2.88 1.53
N ARG A 128 -10.31 3.21 2.82
CA ARG A 128 -9.98 4.57 3.26
C ARG A 128 -8.56 4.97 2.89
N LEU A 129 -7.61 4.07 3.07
CA LEU A 129 -6.22 4.31 2.71
C LEU A 129 -6.09 4.51 1.19
N LEU A 130 -6.75 3.69 0.37
CA LEU A 130 -6.82 3.87 -1.08
C LEU A 130 -7.45 5.20 -1.46
N HIS A 131 -8.51 5.65 -0.78
CA HIS A 131 -9.12 6.94 -1.04
C HIS A 131 -8.13 8.10 -0.82
N ILE A 132 -7.31 8.05 0.23
CA ILE A 132 -6.25 9.06 0.46
C ILE A 132 -5.22 9.06 -0.69
N LEU A 133 -4.86 7.89 -1.21
CA LEU A 133 -3.93 7.74 -2.34
C LEU A 133 -4.47 8.29 -3.67
N THR A 134 -5.74 8.67 -3.73
CA THR A 134 -6.38 9.23 -4.94
C THR A 134 -6.44 10.75 -4.95
N ASP A 135 -6.08 11.39 -3.83
CA ASP A 135 -6.15 12.84 -3.64
C ASP A 135 -4.75 13.47 -3.61
N PHE A 136 -4.49 14.37 -4.54
CA PHE A 136 -3.22 15.08 -4.68
C PHE A 136 -2.91 16.02 -3.51
N GLN A 137 -3.92 16.55 -2.83
CA GLN A 137 -3.71 17.41 -1.67
C GLN A 137 -3.16 16.61 -0.47
N CYS A 138 -3.24 15.27 -0.53
CA CYS A 138 -2.70 14.36 0.46
C CYS A 138 -1.32 13.78 0.07
N LYS A 139 -0.67 14.26 -1.00
CA LYS A 139 0.58 13.69 -1.54
C LYS A 139 1.69 13.51 -0.49
N SER A 140 1.80 14.44 0.47
CA SER A 140 2.85 14.40 1.50
C SER A 140 2.76 13.20 2.45
N ILE A 141 1.60 12.54 2.55
CA ILE A 141 1.42 11.33 3.38
C ILE A 141 1.30 10.04 2.58
N HIS A 142 1.28 10.10 1.24
CA HIS A 142 1.08 8.92 0.38
C HIS A 142 2.10 7.82 0.65
N LEU A 143 3.39 8.14 0.77
CA LEU A 143 4.41 7.13 1.06
C LEU A 143 4.12 6.37 2.36
N LYS A 144 3.68 7.08 3.39
CA LYS A 144 3.32 6.49 4.69
C LYS A 144 2.04 5.66 4.60
N VAL A 145 1.06 6.10 3.81
CA VAL A 145 -0.14 5.30 3.51
C VAL A 145 0.24 4.02 2.78
N CYS A 146 1.17 4.08 1.80
CA CYS A 146 1.70 2.90 1.12
C CYS A 146 2.41 1.95 2.09
N ASP A 147 3.16 2.45 3.08
CA ASP A 147 3.75 1.62 4.15
C ASP A 147 2.67 0.90 4.96
N VAL A 148 1.60 1.61 5.33
CA VAL A 148 0.49 1.01 6.10
C VAL A 148 -0.17 -0.09 5.29
N ILE A 149 -0.51 0.19 4.03
CA ILE A 149 -1.15 -0.80 3.14
C ILE A 149 -0.23 -2.00 2.91
N TRP A 150 1.08 -1.77 2.72
CA TRP A 150 2.05 -2.83 2.58
C TRP A 150 1.99 -3.79 3.76
N ILE A 151 2.12 -3.28 4.99
CA ILE A 151 2.07 -4.11 6.20
C ILE A 151 0.69 -4.78 6.36
N CYS A 152 -0.43 -4.09 6.09
CA CYS A 152 -1.77 -4.70 6.08
C CYS A 152 -1.82 -5.94 5.16
N ASN A 153 -1.18 -5.86 3.99
CA ASN A 153 -1.25 -6.89 2.96
C ASN A 153 -0.30 -8.07 3.20
N ILE A 154 0.84 -7.89 3.89
CA ILE A 154 1.69 -9.01 4.32
C ILE A 154 0.91 -10.02 5.17
N PHE A 155 -0.10 -9.56 5.92
CA PHE A 155 -0.91 -10.40 6.81
C PHE A 155 -2.17 -10.99 6.16
N SER A 156 -2.49 -10.59 4.93
CA SER A 156 -3.65 -11.07 4.19
C SER A 156 -3.18 -11.86 2.96
N GLU A 157 -3.34 -13.18 2.97
CA GLU A 157 -3.16 -14.08 1.81
C GLU A 157 -4.05 -13.72 0.57
N LYS A 158 -4.68 -12.54 0.55
CA LYS A 158 -5.85 -12.21 -0.27
C LYS A 158 -5.65 -11.05 -1.22
N PHE A 159 -4.42 -10.64 -1.52
CA PHE A 159 -4.12 -9.92 -2.76
C PHE A 159 -4.19 -10.87 -4.00
N ASN A 160 -5.17 -11.78 -4.04
CA ASN A 160 -5.44 -12.67 -5.17
C ASN A 160 -6.34 -12.01 -6.23
N HIS A 161 -6.76 -10.77 -6.02
CA HIS A 161 -7.65 -10.04 -6.94
C HIS A 161 -7.12 -8.64 -7.27
N GLY A 162 -5.82 -8.39 -7.10
CA GLY A 162 -5.14 -7.13 -7.44
C GLY A 162 -5.04 -6.85 -8.94
N ALA A 163 -6.08 -7.18 -9.71
CA ALA A 163 -6.23 -6.77 -11.08
C ALA A 163 -6.82 -5.37 -11.10
N ILE A 164 -5.97 -4.37 -10.89
CA ILE A 164 -6.25 -3.03 -11.38
C ILE A 164 -5.49 -2.94 -12.70
N GLU A 165 -6.13 -3.49 -13.74
CA GLU A 165 -5.83 -3.12 -15.11
C GLU A 165 -5.96 -1.60 -15.26
N ILE A 166 -5.24 -1.04 -16.23
CA ILE A 166 -5.08 0.41 -16.42
C ILE A 166 -6.43 1.12 -16.28
N LEU A 167 -6.50 2.08 -15.35
CA LEU A 167 -7.69 2.85 -15.05
C LEU A 167 -7.84 3.98 -16.08
N GLU A 168 -8.28 3.65 -17.30
CA GLU A 168 -8.43 4.62 -18.41
C GLU A 168 -9.77 5.40 -18.36
N GLU A 169 -10.72 4.98 -17.52
CA GLU A 169 -12.05 5.60 -17.37
C GLU A 169 -12.35 5.94 -15.89
N PRO A 170 -13.37 6.76 -15.59
CA PRO A 170 -13.86 6.95 -14.23
C PRO A 170 -14.27 5.60 -13.62
N VAL A 171 -13.46 5.09 -12.69
CA VAL A 171 -13.67 3.76 -12.10
C VAL A 171 -14.26 3.90 -10.71
N VAL A 172 -15.34 3.16 -10.47
CA VAL A 172 -15.81 2.91 -9.11
C VAL A 172 -15.01 1.74 -8.58
N LEU A 173 -14.04 2.04 -7.73
CA LEU A 173 -13.36 1.01 -6.95
C LEU A 173 -14.31 0.58 -5.84
N GLU A 174 -15.10 -0.43 -6.15
CA GLU A 174 -15.79 -1.23 -5.15
C GLU A 174 -14.74 -2.09 -4.44
N VAL A 175 -13.98 -1.45 -3.53
CA VAL A 175 -13.24 -2.15 -2.48
C VAL A 175 -14.31 -2.70 -1.54
N PHE A 176 -14.93 -3.79 -1.98
CA PHE A 176 -16.19 -4.40 -1.57
C PHE A 176 -16.86 -3.72 -0.37
N PRO A 177 -17.88 -2.86 -0.60
CA PRO A 177 -18.79 -2.50 0.48
C PRO A 177 -19.38 -3.80 1.03
N TRP A 178 -19.22 -3.97 2.34
CA TRP A 178 -19.85 -5.02 3.12
C TRP A 178 -21.32 -5.17 2.70
N GLN A 179 -21.71 -6.34 2.18
CA GLN A 179 -23.10 -6.73 2.11
C GLN A 179 -23.39 -7.53 3.38
N PRO A 180 -24.21 -7.02 4.32
CA PRO A 180 -24.71 -7.86 5.40
C PRO A 180 -25.46 -9.01 4.75
N ASP A 181 -25.02 -10.24 4.98
CA ASP A 181 -26.01 -11.30 5.01
C ASP A 181 -26.84 -11.09 6.28
N GLN A 182 -27.95 -10.36 6.15
CA GLN A 182 -28.85 -10.01 7.27
C GLN A 182 -29.48 -11.26 7.91
N SER A 183 -29.35 -12.43 7.29
CA SER A 183 -30.00 -13.66 7.73
C SER A 183 -29.42 -14.29 9.00
N ASN A 184 -28.18 -13.94 9.39
CA ASN A 184 -27.45 -14.59 10.48
C ASN A 184 -26.84 -13.60 11.50
N ARG A 185 -27.58 -12.58 11.95
CA ARG A 185 -27.14 -11.74 13.08
C ARG A 185 -27.24 -12.54 14.40
N PRO A 186 -26.14 -12.88 15.09
CA PRO A 186 -26.24 -13.16 16.52
C PRO A 186 -26.70 -11.88 17.23
N ALA A 187 -27.62 -12.01 18.18
CA ALA A 187 -28.06 -10.88 18.99
C ALA A 187 -26.83 -10.21 19.62
N SER A 188 -26.65 -8.91 19.33
CA SER A 188 -25.61 -8.11 19.93
C SER A 188 -25.70 -8.24 21.46
N GLN A 189 -24.61 -8.67 22.09
CA GLN A 189 -24.51 -8.57 23.54
C GLN A 189 -24.58 -7.08 23.91
N GLU A 190 -25.47 -6.71 24.83
CA GLU A 190 -25.57 -5.35 25.35
C GLU A 190 -24.19 -4.89 25.84
N GLY A 191 -23.67 -3.80 25.27
CA GLY A 191 -22.36 -3.23 25.60
C GLY A 191 -21.20 -3.56 24.65
N SER A 192 -21.40 -4.41 23.63
CA SER A 192 -20.38 -4.63 22.57
C SER A 192 -20.40 -3.50 21.53
N PHE A 193 -19.25 -3.20 20.94
CA PHE A 193 -19.12 -2.17 19.91
C PHE A 193 -19.63 -2.68 18.57
N ASP A 194 -20.55 -1.94 17.95
CA ASP A 194 -21.15 -2.32 16.67
C ASP A 194 -20.20 -1.99 15.51
N PHE A 195 -19.20 -2.85 15.30
CA PHE A 195 -18.29 -2.79 14.14
C PHE A 195 -19.07 -2.80 12.82
N THR A 196 -20.20 -3.51 12.79
CA THR A 196 -21.03 -3.67 11.60
C THR A 196 -21.63 -2.33 11.15
N ALA A 197 -22.09 -1.50 12.08
CA ALA A 197 -22.56 -0.15 11.76
C ALA A 197 -21.44 0.74 11.20
N VAL A 198 -20.24 0.66 11.77
CA VAL A 198 -19.06 1.41 11.29
C VAL A 198 -18.66 1.00 9.87
N PHE A 199 -18.77 -0.29 9.56
CA PHE A 199 -18.45 -0.81 8.23
C PHE A 199 -19.53 -0.50 7.19
N ALA A 200 -20.79 -0.46 7.60
CA ALA A 200 -21.93 -0.14 6.73
C ALA A 200 -21.92 1.29 6.19
N GLU A 201 -21.26 2.23 6.86
CA GLU A 201 -21.16 3.62 6.41
C GLU A 201 -20.06 3.84 5.36
N SER A 202 -19.25 2.82 5.08
CA SER A 202 -18.26 2.90 4.00
C SER A 202 -18.96 3.07 2.66
N LYS A 203 -18.51 4.08 1.92
CA LYS A 203 -18.90 4.28 0.52
C LYS A 203 -17.80 3.70 -0.38
N PRO A 204 -18.17 3.20 -1.58
CA PRO A 204 -17.17 2.83 -2.58
C PRO A 204 -16.30 4.05 -2.93
N VAL A 205 -15.04 3.80 -3.28
CA VAL A 205 -14.12 4.85 -3.72
C VAL A 205 -14.43 5.14 -5.18
N THR A 206 -14.95 6.32 -5.46
CA THR A 206 -15.31 6.74 -6.83
C THR A 206 -14.22 7.64 -7.39
N LEU A 207 -13.58 7.20 -8.47
CA LEU A 207 -12.58 7.98 -9.17
C LEU A 207 -13.26 8.76 -10.30
N GLU A 208 -13.57 10.03 -10.05
CA GLU A 208 -14.25 10.88 -11.04
C GLU A 208 -13.28 11.53 -12.04
N HIS A 209 -12.00 11.62 -11.68
CA HIS A 209 -10.97 12.30 -12.47
C HIS A 209 -9.87 11.33 -12.88
N LEU A 210 -9.44 11.41 -14.14
CA LEU A 210 -8.34 10.62 -14.69
C LEU A 210 -7.02 10.85 -13.91
N SER A 211 -6.81 12.06 -13.40
CA SER A 211 -5.66 12.38 -12.54
C SER A 211 -5.65 11.54 -11.26
N SER A 212 -6.80 11.28 -10.65
CA SER A 212 -6.92 10.43 -9.46
C SER A 212 -6.65 8.96 -9.78
N CYS A 213 -7.02 8.50 -10.99
CA CYS A 213 -6.67 7.18 -11.50
C CYS A 213 -5.14 7.02 -11.63
N TYR A 214 -4.47 7.98 -12.27
CA TYR A 214 -3.01 7.96 -12.41
C TYR A 214 -2.29 7.98 -11.06
N LEU A 215 -2.74 8.83 -10.14
CA LEU A 215 -2.14 8.94 -8.82
C LEU A 215 -2.29 7.64 -8.02
N LEU A 216 -3.47 7.03 -8.08
CA LEU A 216 -3.69 5.74 -7.44
C LEU A 216 -2.81 4.64 -8.07
N GLN A 217 -2.75 4.58 -9.40
CA GLN A 217 -1.91 3.63 -10.12
C GLN A 217 -0.44 3.77 -9.72
N PHE A 218 0.08 4.99 -9.68
CA PHE A 218 1.44 5.28 -9.20
C PHE A 218 1.66 4.80 -7.76
N ASN A 219 0.73 5.09 -6.85
CA ASN A 219 0.86 4.69 -5.46
C ASN A 219 0.77 3.17 -5.26
N MET A 220 -0.07 2.48 -6.05
CA MET A 220 -0.15 1.03 -6.05
C MET A 220 1.11 0.37 -6.61
N SER A 221 1.68 0.90 -7.68
CA SER A 221 2.97 0.42 -8.19
C SER A 221 4.07 0.60 -7.14
N ASN A 222 4.05 1.68 -6.35
CA ASN A 222 4.96 1.86 -5.22
C ASN A 222 4.73 0.83 -4.08
N ILE A 223 3.48 0.44 -3.83
CA ILE A 223 3.18 -0.65 -2.90
C ILE A 223 3.78 -1.96 -3.44
N LEU A 224 3.57 -2.28 -4.72
CA LEU A 224 4.15 -3.45 -5.38
C LEU A 224 5.69 -3.45 -5.32
N LYS A 225 6.33 -2.28 -5.52
CA LYS A 225 7.79 -2.10 -5.42
C LYS A 225 8.31 -2.58 -4.06
N LYS A 226 7.62 -2.23 -2.97
CA LYS A 226 7.93 -2.74 -1.62
C LYS A 226 7.65 -4.24 -1.49
N MET A 227 6.53 -4.72 -2.06
CA MET A 227 6.19 -6.15 -2.03
C MET A 227 7.26 -7.02 -2.68
N VAL A 228 7.81 -6.58 -3.81
CA VAL A 228 8.84 -7.31 -4.55
C VAL A 228 10.14 -7.35 -3.76
N GLN A 229 10.56 -6.24 -3.16
CA GLN A 229 11.80 -6.18 -2.38
C GLN A 229 11.79 -7.13 -1.16
N ASP A 230 10.65 -7.26 -0.49
CA ASP A 230 10.54 -7.98 0.78
C ASP A 230 9.99 -9.43 0.64
N GLY A 231 9.36 -9.78 -0.48
CA GLY A 231 8.41 -10.89 -0.57
C GLY A 231 8.67 -11.97 -1.63
N GLY A 232 9.86 -12.58 -1.67
CA GLY A 232 10.22 -13.55 -2.73
C GLY A 232 9.31 -14.79 -2.93
N ILE A 233 8.50 -15.18 -1.94
CA ILE A 233 7.62 -16.38 -2.01
C ILE A 233 6.20 -16.07 -2.51
N PHE A 234 5.67 -14.88 -2.21
CA PHE A 234 4.29 -14.50 -2.55
C PHE A 234 4.13 -14.25 -4.06
N LEU A 235 5.19 -13.73 -4.69
CA LEU A 235 5.17 -13.30 -6.08
C LEU A 235 5.19 -14.43 -7.11
N ALA A 236 5.76 -15.59 -6.79
CA ALA A 236 5.98 -16.67 -7.76
C ALA A 236 4.69 -17.15 -8.46
N LYS A 237 3.52 -17.02 -7.82
CA LYS A 237 2.21 -17.40 -8.39
C LYS A 237 1.59 -16.33 -9.29
N HIS A 238 2.01 -15.08 -9.14
CA HIS A 238 1.44 -13.92 -9.81
C HIS A 238 2.43 -13.23 -10.77
N THR A 239 3.65 -13.75 -10.89
CA THR A 239 4.73 -13.21 -11.73
C THR A 239 4.26 -12.94 -13.17
N GLY A 240 3.52 -13.85 -13.79
CA GLY A 240 3.04 -13.65 -15.17
C GLY A 240 2.05 -12.50 -15.32
N PHE A 241 1.11 -12.36 -14.37
CA PHE A 241 0.17 -11.24 -14.34
C PHE A 241 0.89 -9.91 -14.08
N LEU A 242 1.86 -9.92 -13.14
CA LEU A 242 2.66 -8.75 -12.83
C LEU A 242 3.47 -8.27 -14.04
N TRP A 243 4.09 -9.18 -14.79
CA TRP A 243 4.77 -8.81 -16.04
C TRP A 243 3.83 -8.19 -17.06
N ALA A 244 2.64 -8.76 -17.27
CA ALA A 244 1.65 -8.20 -18.19
C ALA A 244 1.24 -6.78 -17.77
N LEU A 245 0.95 -6.58 -16.48
CA LEU A 245 0.64 -5.28 -15.91
C LEU A 245 1.77 -4.29 -16.14
N LEU A 246 3.01 -4.64 -15.77
CA LEU A 246 4.16 -3.75 -15.89
C LEU A 246 4.44 -3.37 -17.35
N CYS A 247 4.31 -4.30 -18.31
CA CYS A 247 4.45 -3.97 -19.73
C CYS A 247 3.39 -2.96 -20.18
N CYS A 248 2.14 -3.14 -19.75
CA CYS A 248 1.05 -2.20 -20.05
C CYS A 248 1.32 -0.82 -19.43
N GLN A 249 1.81 -0.77 -18.18
CA GLN A 249 2.22 0.47 -17.50
C GLN A 249 3.39 1.15 -18.20
N LEU A 250 4.35 0.39 -18.71
CA LEU A 250 5.51 0.91 -19.43
C LEU A 250 5.15 1.43 -20.82
N GLU A 251 4.16 0.85 -21.49
CA GLU A 251 3.67 1.33 -22.78
C GLU A 251 2.89 2.65 -22.63
N GLN A 252 1.85 2.64 -21.79
CA GLN A 252 0.83 3.71 -21.75
C GLN A 252 0.98 4.71 -20.58
N GLY A 253 1.80 4.40 -19.58
CA GLY A 253 1.91 5.21 -18.36
C GLY A 253 2.61 6.56 -18.58
N HIS A 254 2.40 7.49 -17.65
CA HIS A 254 3.24 8.70 -17.56
C HIS A 254 4.62 8.35 -16.97
N LEU A 255 5.59 9.25 -17.14
CA LEU A 255 7.00 9.02 -16.76
C LEU A 255 7.17 8.45 -15.32
N PRO A 256 6.49 8.95 -14.27
CA PRO A 256 6.61 8.38 -12.93
C PRO A 256 6.11 6.92 -12.83
N ILE A 257 5.08 6.55 -13.60
CA ILE A 257 4.58 5.18 -13.62
C ILE A 257 5.55 4.29 -14.39
N LYS A 258 6.10 4.79 -15.50
CA LYS A 258 7.11 4.06 -16.27
C LYS A 258 8.38 3.82 -15.45
N GLU A 259 8.84 4.80 -14.67
CA GLU A 259 9.97 4.67 -13.72
C GLU A 259 9.73 3.55 -12.72
N VAL A 260 8.65 3.62 -11.94
CA VAL A 260 8.34 2.57 -10.95
C VAL A 260 8.20 1.20 -11.62
N SER A 261 7.64 1.16 -12.83
CA SER A 261 7.48 -0.08 -13.59
C SER A 261 8.82 -0.70 -13.99
N LEU A 262 9.75 0.09 -14.52
CA LEU A 262 11.10 -0.36 -14.86
C LEU A 262 11.86 -0.81 -13.62
N HIS A 263 11.74 -0.08 -12.51
CA HIS A 263 12.34 -0.48 -11.25
C HIS A 263 11.83 -1.85 -10.78
N LEU A 264 10.52 -2.07 -10.88
CA LEU A 264 9.88 -3.35 -10.56
C LEU A 264 10.35 -4.47 -11.48
N MET A 265 10.39 -4.24 -12.79
CA MET A 265 10.89 -5.20 -13.78
C MET A 265 12.36 -5.59 -13.48
N GLY A 266 13.23 -4.62 -13.22
CA GLY A 266 14.62 -4.87 -12.79
C GLY A 266 14.70 -5.70 -11.52
N SER A 267 13.89 -5.37 -10.51
CA SER A 267 13.83 -6.13 -9.25
C SER A 267 13.37 -7.58 -9.45
N LEU A 268 12.42 -7.83 -10.37
CA LEU A 268 11.98 -9.19 -10.71
C LEU A 268 13.10 -9.98 -11.39
N LEU A 269 13.80 -9.36 -12.33
CA LEU A 269 14.92 -9.98 -13.05
C LEU A 269 16.08 -10.34 -12.13
N GLU A 270 16.44 -9.45 -11.20
CA GLU A 270 17.45 -9.71 -10.15
C GLU A 270 17.10 -10.92 -9.27
N GLN A 271 15.80 -11.15 -9.06
CA GLN A 271 15.30 -12.32 -8.32
C GLN A 271 15.19 -13.59 -9.18
N GLY A 272 15.54 -13.52 -10.47
CA GLY A 272 15.41 -14.63 -11.42
C GLY A 272 13.99 -14.85 -11.93
N ASN A 273 13.07 -13.90 -11.69
CA ASN A 273 11.69 -13.94 -12.18
C ASN A 273 11.60 -13.34 -13.57
N ASN A 274 11.94 -14.12 -14.59
CA ASN A 274 11.93 -13.68 -15.98
C ASN A 274 10.49 -13.45 -16.53
N PRO A 275 10.34 -12.58 -17.55
CA PRO A 275 9.07 -12.43 -18.24
C PRO A 275 8.62 -13.76 -18.87
N PRO A 276 7.30 -14.06 -18.86
CA PRO A 276 6.73 -15.16 -19.64
C PRO A 276 7.18 -15.11 -21.09
N VAL A 277 7.33 -16.27 -21.73
CA VAL A 277 7.84 -16.38 -23.12
C VAL A 277 6.99 -15.53 -24.08
N GLU A 278 5.69 -15.45 -23.83
CA GLU A 278 4.73 -14.69 -24.63
C GLU A 278 4.92 -13.17 -24.55
N LEU A 279 5.54 -12.67 -23.47
CA LEU A 279 5.77 -11.25 -23.23
C LEU A 279 7.20 -10.81 -23.51
N GLN A 280 8.10 -11.74 -23.84
CA GLN A 280 9.51 -11.47 -24.05
C GLN A 280 9.75 -10.47 -25.19
N GLU A 281 9.28 -10.75 -26.40
CA GLU A 281 9.46 -9.83 -27.54
C GLU A 281 8.83 -8.46 -27.27
N TYR A 282 7.63 -8.44 -26.69
CA TYR A 282 6.95 -7.21 -26.35
C TYR A 282 7.72 -6.37 -25.32
N PHE A 283 8.26 -7.02 -24.28
CA PHE A 283 9.11 -6.35 -23.29
C PHE A 283 10.39 -5.77 -23.92
N ALA A 284 10.99 -6.49 -24.87
CA ALA A 284 12.16 -6.00 -25.60
C ALA A 284 11.86 -4.70 -26.38
N ASP A 285 10.73 -4.66 -27.09
CA ASP A 285 10.28 -3.48 -27.81
C ASP A 285 10.03 -2.29 -26.86
N LEU A 286 9.48 -2.56 -25.67
CA LEU A 286 9.22 -1.53 -24.66
C LEU A 286 10.52 -0.95 -24.06
N LEU A 287 11.56 -1.76 -23.87
CA LEU A 287 12.88 -1.27 -23.43
C LEU A 287 13.51 -0.36 -24.48
N VAL A 288 13.45 -0.76 -25.75
CA VAL A 288 13.90 0.06 -26.87
C VAL A 288 13.12 1.38 -26.93
N GLY A 289 11.80 1.32 -26.78
CA GLY A 289 10.96 2.52 -26.68
C GLY A 289 11.32 3.42 -25.50
N SER A 290 11.71 2.84 -24.36
CA SER A 290 12.14 3.57 -23.16
C SER A 290 13.47 4.28 -23.36
N LEU A 291 14.43 3.65 -24.03
CA LEU A 291 15.68 4.30 -24.43
C LEU A 291 15.43 5.45 -25.39
N ASN A 292 14.61 5.25 -26.42
CA ASN A 292 14.23 6.32 -27.34
C ASN A 292 13.57 7.51 -26.62
N LEU A 293 12.82 7.24 -25.55
CA LEU A 293 12.19 8.30 -24.77
C LEU A 293 13.24 9.20 -24.09
N ILE A 294 14.27 8.63 -23.46
CA ILE A 294 15.40 9.38 -22.86
C ILE A 294 16.14 10.20 -23.90
N LEU A 295 16.38 9.59 -25.06
CA LEU A 295 17.15 10.18 -26.15
C LEU A 295 16.44 11.36 -26.83
N VAL A 296 15.10 11.39 -26.76
CA VAL A 296 14.26 12.45 -27.33
C VAL A 296 13.91 13.53 -26.29
N SER A 297 13.93 13.23 -24.99
CA SER A 297 13.72 14.23 -23.94
C SER A 297 14.84 15.28 -23.93
N HIS A 298 14.52 16.49 -24.38
CA HIS A 298 15.43 17.63 -24.39
C HIS A 298 15.65 18.18 -22.97
N GLN A 299 16.84 18.76 -22.73
CA GLN A 299 17.33 19.32 -21.45
C GLN A 299 16.49 20.47 -20.83
N ASP A 300 15.32 20.81 -21.38
CA ASP A 300 14.44 21.90 -20.92
C ASP A 300 13.14 21.39 -20.25
N ASP A 301 13.10 20.14 -19.81
CA ASP A 301 11.90 19.56 -19.17
C ASP A 301 11.80 19.97 -17.68
N PRO A 302 10.66 20.53 -17.21
CA PRO A 302 10.43 20.83 -15.79
C PRO A 302 10.43 19.59 -14.86
N PHE A 303 10.53 18.37 -15.39
CA PHE A 303 10.54 17.10 -14.65
C PHE A 303 11.92 16.43 -14.57
N VAL A 304 13.03 17.18 -14.61
CA VAL A 304 14.41 16.65 -14.56
C VAL A 304 14.63 15.55 -13.50
N GLU A 305 14.17 15.73 -12.26
CA GLU A 305 14.33 14.72 -11.20
C GLU A 305 13.66 13.38 -11.56
N VAL A 306 12.47 13.42 -12.17
CA VAL A 306 11.75 12.21 -12.60
C VAL A 306 12.44 11.56 -13.80
N GLN A 307 13.11 12.35 -14.63
CA GLN A 307 13.89 11.85 -15.75
C GLN A 307 15.16 11.12 -15.27
N GLU A 308 15.87 11.66 -14.28
CA GLU A 308 17.02 10.99 -13.65
C GLU A 308 16.61 9.66 -12.99
N ASP A 309 15.51 9.64 -12.23
CA ASP A 309 14.98 8.42 -11.60
C ASP A 309 14.56 7.36 -12.65
N PHE A 310 14.02 7.82 -13.78
CA PHE A 310 13.64 6.97 -14.92
C PHE A 310 14.86 6.34 -15.59
N GLU A 311 15.89 7.15 -15.87
CA GLU A 311 17.18 6.72 -16.43
C GLU A 311 17.86 5.68 -15.52
N GLU A 312 17.91 5.94 -14.21
CA GLU A 312 18.46 4.99 -13.23
C GLU A 312 17.67 3.66 -13.22
N SER A 313 16.34 3.74 -13.24
CA SER A 313 15.47 2.56 -13.25
C SER A 313 15.61 1.74 -14.53
N LEU A 314 15.78 2.39 -15.68
CA LEU A 314 16.05 1.73 -16.95
C LEU A 314 17.42 1.05 -16.95
N ALA A 315 18.47 1.77 -16.52
CA ALA A 315 19.83 1.24 -16.42
C ALA A 315 19.86 0.01 -15.52
N ARG A 316 19.22 0.06 -14.35
CA ARG A 316 19.08 -1.09 -13.46
C ARG A 316 18.38 -2.28 -14.14
N CYS A 317 17.32 -2.03 -14.89
CA CYS A 317 16.59 -3.08 -15.60
C CYS A 317 17.47 -3.74 -16.67
N LEU A 318 18.21 -2.94 -17.44
CA LEU A 318 19.18 -3.43 -18.44
C LEU A 318 20.30 -4.23 -17.78
N ASP A 319 20.89 -3.72 -16.69
CA ASP A 319 21.90 -4.44 -15.93
C ASP A 319 21.37 -5.80 -15.48
N ALA A 320 20.17 -5.85 -14.90
CA ALA A 320 19.54 -7.10 -14.45
C ALA A 320 19.31 -8.12 -15.60
N LEU A 321 19.12 -7.66 -16.84
CA LEU A 321 19.00 -8.52 -18.03
C LEU A 321 20.33 -9.12 -18.46
N PHE A 322 21.40 -8.33 -18.38
CA PHE A 322 22.73 -8.71 -18.88
C PHE A 322 23.65 -9.30 -17.81
N ILE A 323 23.29 -9.22 -16.52
CA ILE A 323 24.04 -9.86 -15.44
C ILE A 323 24.06 -11.38 -15.64
N GLU A 324 25.27 -11.95 -15.66
CA GLU A 324 25.47 -13.40 -15.62
C GLU A 324 24.93 -13.95 -14.30
N THR A 325 23.94 -14.85 -14.38
CA THR A 325 23.56 -15.64 -13.20
C THR A 325 24.76 -16.48 -12.75
N SER A 326 24.80 -16.91 -11.48
CA SER A 326 25.85 -17.77 -10.90
C SER A 326 26.12 -19.10 -11.65
N THR A 327 25.36 -19.37 -12.71
CA THR A 327 25.52 -20.49 -13.65
C THR A 327 26.35 -20.15 -14.90
N GLY A 328 26.87 -18.92 -15.05
CA GLY A 328 27.67 -18.50 -16.21
C GLY A 328 26.87 -18.36 -17.49
N LYS A 329 25.55 -18.14 -17.37
CA LYS A 329 24.65 -17.82 -18.49
C LYS A 329 23.85 -16.56 -18.17
N PRO A 330 23.68 -15.63 -19.13
CA PRO A 330 22.72 -14.55 -18.99
C PRO A 330 21.31 -15.13 -18.75
N SER A 331 20.52 -14.49 -17.89
CA SER A 331 19.23 -15.06 -17.43
C SER A 331 18.22 -15.22 -18.58
N ILE A 332 18.37 -14.44 -19.65
CA ILE A 332 17.59 -14.51 -20.88
C ILE A 332 18.54 -14.73 -22.07
N CYS A 333 18.96 -15.98 -22.29
CA CYS A 333 19.80 -16.39 -23.42
C CYS A 333 19.15 -16.26 -24.81
N SER A 334 17.90 -15.80 -24.95
CA SER A 334 17.12 -15.91 -26.19
C SER A 334 16.93 -14.62 -27.01
N MET A 335 17.24 -13.44 -26.48
CA MET A 335 16.96 -12.18 -27.19
C MET A 335 18.17 -11.63 -27.92
N GLN A 336 18.73 -12.41 -28.85
CA GLN A 336 19.72 -11.87 -29.78
C GLN A 336 19.14 -10.67 -30.57
N SER A 337 17.83 -10.71 -30.85
CA SER A 337 17.07 -9.60 -31.41
C SER A 337 17.07 -8.34 -30.53
N LEU A 338 16.93 -8.46 -29.20
CA LEU A 338 16.99 -7.30 -28.30
C LEU A 338 18.38 -6.66 -28.35
N LEU A 339 19.45 -7.45 -28.31
CA LEU A 339 20.81 -6.90 -28.42
C LEU A 339 21.01 -6.18 -29.76
N GLU A 340 20.55 -6.76 -30.86
CA GLU A 340 20.60 -6.13 -32.19
C GLU A 340 19.81 -4.82 -32.22
N MET A 341 18.58 -4.80 -31.71
CA MET A 341 17.74 -3.59 -31.66
C MET A 341 18.32 -2.50 -30.76
N LEU A 342 18.84 -2.86 -29.58
CA LEU A 342 19.51 -1.93 -28.66
C LEU A 342 20.75 -1.32 -29.30
N LEU A 343 21.59 -2.15 -29.95
CA LEU A 343 22.77 -1.68 -30.66
C LEU A 343 22.42 -0.79 -31.85
N GLU A 344 21.34 -1.08 -32.57
CA GLU A 344 20.85 -0.25 -33.67
C GLU A 344 20.43 1.14 -33.16
N VAL A 345 19.62 1.20 -32.10
CA VAL A 345 19.19 2.46 -31.47
C VAL A 345 20.39 3.28 -30.98
N ILE A 346 21.32 2.64 -30.29
CA ILE A 346 22.55 3.29 -29.81
C ILE A 346 23.38 3.80 -30.99
N ALA A 347 23.55 2.99 -32.05
CA ALA A 347 24.32 3.34 -33.23
C ALA A 347 23.71 4.48 -34.05
N GLU A 348 22.37 4.59 -34.09
CA GLU A 348 21.68 5.69 -34.74
C GLU A 348 21.74 6.99 -33.93
N THR A 349 21.79 6.87 -32.60
CA THR A 349 21.60 8.03 -31.71
C THR A 349 22.91 8.67 -31.24
N ILE A 350 23.95 7.88 -30.93
CA ILE A 350 25.27 8.41 -30.54
C ILE A 350 25.83 9.42 -31.58
N PRO A 351 25.72 9.19 -32.90
CA PRO A 351 26.20 10.15 -33.90
C PRO A 351 25.45 11.48 -33.90
N GLN A 352 24.19 11.51 -33.44
CA GLN A 352 23.32 12.68 -33.49
C GLN A 352 23.45 13.54 -32.23
N ASN A 353 23.55 12.91 -31.06
CA ASN A 353 23.47 13.59 -29.77
C ASN A 353 24.79 13.57 -28.97
N GLY A 354 25.77 12.75 -29.37
CA GLY A 354 27.05 12.58 -28.67
C GLY A 354 26.99 11.51 -27.58
N LEU A 355 28.13 11.22 -26.96
CA LEU A 355 28.24 10.28 -25.82
C LEU A 355 27.76 10.88 -24.49
N ASP A 356 27.59 12.20 -24.43
CA ASP A 356 27.18 12.90 -23.21
C ASP A 356 25.65 12.89 -23.00
N SER A 357 24.90 12.29 -23.94
CA SER A 357 23.42 12.23 -23.99
C SER A 357 22.87 10.79 -23.99
N VAL A 358 23.74 9.80 -23.82
CA VAL A 358 23.45 8.35 -23.74
C VAL A 358 24.09 7.84 -22.47
#